data_AF-A0A5D2B2I5-F1
#
_entry.id   AF-A0A5D2B2I5-F1
#
_cell.length_a   1.000
_cell.length_b   1.000
_cell.length_c   1.000
_cell.angle_alpha   90.00
_cell.angle_beta   90.00
_cell.angle_gamma   90.00
#
_symmetry.space_group_name_H-M   'P 1'
#
loop_
_entity.id
_entity.type
_entity.pdbx_description
1 polymer ?
#
loop_
_entity_poly.entity_id
_entity_poly.type
_entity_poly.pdbx_seq_one_letter_code
_entity_poly.pdbx_strand_id
1 'polypeptide(L)'
;VLDRGLAFLKDKHASITDSSSEKEMLYHKKWEQSNILSLVFLRMTIVSNINITIPQIESVKKYLMLVEECFRSTDKSLASILKTELTTIKYHGSRGRQEHIIEMINIATRLKTLEMMVYDSFLV
;
A
#
# COMPACT_ATOMS: atom_id res chain seq x y z
N VAL A 1 -29.23 8.94 4.12
CA VAL A 1 -27.95 8.82 3.37
C VAL A 1 -26.86 8.51 4.38
N LEU A 2 -26.27 7.31 4.29
CA LEU A 2 -25.21 6.85 5.20
C LEU A 2 -23.95 7.69 4.98
N ASP A 3 -23.52 8.40 6.02
CA ASP A 3 -22.31 9.22 6.02
C ASP A 3 -21.07 8.32 6.15
N ARG A 4 -20.84 7.51 5.09
CA ARG A 4 -19.86 6.42 5.01
C ARG A 4 -18.40 6.91 4.98
N GLY A 5 -18.21 8.22 4.84
CA GLY A 5 -16.91 8.89 4.70
C GLY A 5 -16.43 9.63 5.96
N LEU A 6 -17.24 9.69 7.02
CA LEU A 6 -16.96 10.49 8.22
C LEU A 6 -15.60 10.19 8.84
N ALA A 7 -15.27 8.90 8.94
CA ALA A 7 -14.04 8.43 9.57
C ALA A 7 -12.79 8.70 8.72
N PHE A 8 -12.93 8.95 7.42
CA PHE A 8 -11.83 9.30 6.53
C PHE A 8 -11.56 10.80 6.52
N LEU A 9 -12.61 11.62 6.60
CA LEU A 9 -12.52 13.08 6.45
C LEU A 9 -12.19 13.81 7.76
N LYS A 10 -12.48 13.21 8.91
CA LYS A 10 -12.34 13.88 10.21
C LYS A 10 -11.62 13.01 11.22
N ASP A 11 -10.66 13.63 11.92
CA ASP A 11 -9.96 12.98 13.01
C ASP A 11 -10.90 12.74 14.20
N LYS A 12 -10.58 11.70 14.99
CA LYS A 12 -11.35 11.35 16.20
C LYS A 12 -11.38 12.58 17.12
N HIS A 13 -12.58 13.09 17.40
CA HIS A 13 -12.75 14.19 18.34
C HIS A 13 -12.46 13.71 19.78
N ALA A 14 -12.08 14.64 20.66
CA ALA A 14 -11.85 14.32 22.08
C ALA A 14 -13.10 13.69 22.70
N SER A 15 -12.88 12.75 23.64
CA SER A 15 -13.92 11.95 24.27
C SER A 15 -15.08 12.80 24.76
N ILE A 16 -16.29 12.32 24.51
CA ILE A 16 -17.53 12.88 25.01
C ILE A 16 -17.43 12.95 26.55
N THR A 17 -17.55 14.16 27.12
CA THR A 17 -17.65 14.38 28.57
C THR A 17 -19.14 14.46 28.96
N ASP A 18 -19.51 14.24 30.22
CA ASP A 18 -20.91 14.23 30.70
C ASP A 18 -21.70 15.54 30.43
N SER A 19 -21.05 16.58 29.94
CA SER A 19 -21.64 17.87 29.51
C SER A 19 -21.94 17.98 28.01
N SER A 20 -21.68 16.94 27.20
CA SER A 20 -21.86 17.04 25.74
C SER A 20 -23.33 17.08 25.33
N SER A 21 -23.62 17.78 24.23
CA SER A 21 -24.96 17.81 23.66
C SER A 21 -25.36 16.46 23.05
N GLU A 22 -26.65 16.13 23.08
CA GLU A 22 -27.21 14.95 22.41
C GLU A 22 -26.81 14.85 20.92
N LYS A 23 -26.64 16.01 20.25
CA LYS A 23 -26.17 16.09 18.87
C LYS A 23 -24.70 15.66 18.71
N GLU A 24 -23.85 15.98 19.67
CA GLU A 24 -22.43 15.59 19.67
C GLU A 24 -22.27 14.10 19.93
N MET A 25 -23.08 13.54 20.84
CA MET A 25 -23.14 12.10 21.07
C MET A 25 -23.57 11.33 19.82
N LEU A 26 -24.64 11.77 19.16
CA LEU A 26 -25.12 11.14 17.93
C LEU A 26 -24.08 11.21 16.81
N TYR A 27 -23.36 12.32 16.73
CA TYR A 27 -22.28 12.51 15.76
C TYR A 27 -21.11 11.55 16.01
N HIS A 28 -20.63 11.45 17.26
CA HIS A 28 -19.55 10.53 17.61
C HIS A 28 -19.93 9.07 17.31
N LYS A 29 -21.15 8.66 17.66
CA LYS A 29 -21.64 7.30 17.37
C LYS A 29 -21.66 7.00 15.88
N LYS A 30 -22.08 7.95 15.04
CA LYS A 30 -22.05 7.80 13.57
C LYS A 30 -20.62 7.69 13.04
N TRP A 31 -19.69 8.50 13.57
CA TRP A 31 -18.28 8.44 13.19
C TRP A 31 -17.66 7.09 13.55
N GLU A 32 -17.92 6.58 14.76
CA GLU A 32 -17.41 5.30 15.23
C GLU A 32 -17.94 4.13 14.40
N GLN A 33 -19.24 4.12 14.10
CA GLN A 33 -19.84 3.15 13.18
C GLN A 33 -19.20 3.18 11.80
N SER A 34 -19.00 4.37 11.22
CA SER A 34 -18.32 4.54 9.94
C SER A 34 -16.91 3.97 10.00
N ASN A 35 -16.16 4.27 11.06
CA ASN A 35 -14.79 3.82 11.24
C ASN A 35 -14.68 2.29 11.34
N ILE A 36 -15.54 1.64 12.13
CA ILE A 36 -15.58 0.18 12.28
C ILE A 36 -15.92 -0.49 10.94
N LEU A 37 -16.97 -0.03 10.25
CA LEU A 37 -17.39 -0.61 8.97
C LEU A 37 -16.29 -0.49 7.92
N SER A 38 -15.62 0.67 7.84
CA SER A 38 -14.53 0.88 6.91
C SER A 38 -13.30 0.02 7.24
N LEU A 39 -12.97 -0.18 8.52
CA LEU A 39 -11.89 -1.07 8.93
C LEU A 39 -12.17 -2.53 8.54
N VAL A 40 -13.38 -3.02 8.79
CA VAL A 40 -13.78 -4.39 8.40
C VAL A 40 -13.70 -4.56 6.89
N PHE A 41 -14.21 -3.58 6.14
CA PHE A 41 -14.15 -3.59 4.68
C PHE A 41 -12.70 -3.64 4.16
N LEU A 42 -11.84 -2.72 4.63
CA LEU A 42 -10.44 -2.67 4.21
C LEU A 42 -9.69 -3.95 4.54
N ARG A 43 -9.88 -4.51 5.74
CA ARG A 43 -9.27 -5.79 6.14
C ARG A 43 -9.74 -6.96 5.26
N MET A 44 -10.97 -6.93 4.77
CA MET A 44 -11.49 -7.99 3.90
C MET A 44 -11.00 -7.84 2.45
N THR A 45 -10.73 -6.62 1.99
CA THR A 45 -10.27 -6.34 0.62
C THR A 45 -8.75 -6.41 0.47
N ILE A 46 -7.99 -6.06 1.51
CA ILE A 46 -6.52 -6.08 1.46
C ILE A 46 -6.01 -7.51 1.62
N VAL A 47 -4.93 -7.83 0.90
CA VAL A 47 -4.30 -9.15 0.89
C VAL A 47 -3.87 -9.57 2.31
N SER A 48 -4.10 -10.84 2.66
CA SER A 48 -3.92 -11.36 4.02
C SER A 48 -2.51 -11.17 4.58
N ASN A 49 -1.48 -11.24 3.75
CA ASN A 49 -0.08 -11.03 4.15
C ASN A 49 0.17 -9.61 4.71
N ILE A 50 -0.45 -8.59 4.12
CA ILE A 50 -0.38 -7.22 4.61
C ILE A 50 -1.14 -7.09 5.93
N ASN A 51 -2.33 -7.70 6.03
CA ASN A 51 -3.14 -7.68 7.26
C ASN A 51 -2.42 -8.32 8.46
N ILE A 52 -1.62 -9.36 8.24
CA ILE A 52 -0.83 -10.02 9.31
C ILE A 52 0.27 -9.09 9.84
N THR A 53 0.82 -8.24 8.97
CA THR A 53 1.93 -7.33 9.32
C THR A 53 1.45 -6.10 10.09
N ILE A 54 0.18 -5.71 9.90
CA ILE A 54 -0.40 -4.52 10.52
C ILE A 54 -0.98 -4.88 11.89
N PRO A 55 -0.61 -4.17 12.98
CA PRO A 55 -1.16 -4.42 14.30
C PRO A 55 -2.66 -4.08 14.37
N GLN A 56 -3.34 -4.61 15.39
CA GLN A 56 -4.74 -4.28 15.63
C GLN A 56 -4.89 -2.78 15.93
N ILE A 57 -5.57 -2.07 15.02
CA ILE A 57 -5.76 -0.62 15.09
C ILE A 57 -7.23 -0.29 14.90
N GLU A 58 -7.74 0.56 15.77
CA GLU A 58 -9.14 1.00 15.81
C GLU A 58 -9.40 2.25 14.97
N SER A 59 -8.40 2.80 14.26
CA SER A 59 -8.59 3.96 13.38
C SER A 59 -8.36 3.57 11.93
N VAL A 60 -9.39 3.74 11.10
CA VAL A 60 -9.32 3.48 9.66
C VAL A 60 -8.23 4.30 8.97
N LYS A 61 -8.03 5.55 9.41
CA LYS A 61 -7.02 6.45 8.86
C LYS A 61 -5.61 5.94 9.17
N LYS A 62 -5.32 5.59 10.43
CA LYS A 62 -4.03 5.00 10.82
C LYS A 62 -3.78 3.67 10.12
N TYR A 63 -4.83 2.86 9.96
CA TYR A 63 -4.75 1.60 9.24
C TYR A 63 -4.33 1.82 7.79
N LEU A 64 -4.97 2.75 7.05
CA LEU A 64 -4.58 3.08 5.68
C LEU A 64 -3.13 3.56 5.55
N MET A 65 -2.65 4.40 6.48
CA MET A 65 -1.27 4.87 6.47
C MET A 65 -0.26 3.71 6.57
N LEU A 66 -0.55 2.71 7.41
CA LEU A 66 0.32 1.54 7.55
C LEU A 66 0.25 0.63 6.32
N VAL A 67 -0.92 0.47 5.73
CA VAL A 67 -1.08 -0.26 4.46
C VAL A 67 -0.21 0.38 3.38
N GLU A 68 -0.30 1.70 3.21
CA GLU A 68 0.51 2.46 2.25
C GLU A 68 2.02 2.29 2.52
N GLU A 69 2.44 2.33 3.78
CA GLU A 69 3.83 2.10 4.16
C GLU A 69 4.32 0.67 3.84
N CYS A 70 3.48 -0.34 4.06
CA CYS A 70 3.79 -1.73 3.69
C CYS A 70 3.96 -1.89 2.18
N PHE A 71 3.09 -1.27 1.37
CA PHE A 71 3.25 -1.28 -0.10
C PHE A 71 4.55 -0.58 -0.52
N ARG A 72 4.78 0.64 -0.02
CA ARG A 72 5.99 1.41 -0.33
C ARG A 72 7.28 0.66 0.03
N SER A 73 7.31 0.00 1.18
CA SER A 73 8.49 -0.79 1.60
C SER A 73 8.68 -2.05 0.76
N THR A 74 7.59 -2.72 0.38
CA THR A 74 7.62 -3.88 -0.52
C THR A 74 8.11 -3.49 -1.92
N ASP A 75 7.56 -2.43 -2.50
CA ASP A 75 7.95 -1.91 -3.82
C ASP A 75 9.42 -1.48 -3.84
N LYS A 76 9.87 -0.80 -2.77
CA LYS A 76 11.28 -0.43 -2.62
C LYS A 76 12.21 -1.64 -2.56
N SER A 77 11.83 -2.67 -1.81
CA SER A 77 12.58 -3.93 -1.73
C SER A 77 12.65 -4.62 -3.09
N LEU A 78 11.50 -4.74 -3.76
CA LEU A 78 11.41 -5.33 -5.09
C LEU A 78 12.25 -4.56 -6.12
N ALA A 79 12.18 -3.23 -6.12
CA ALA A 79 13.02 -2.40 -6.99
C ALA A 79 14.51 -2.62 -6.74
N SER A 80 14.93 -2.81 -5.48
CA SER A 80 16.32 -3.12 -5.13
C SER A 80 16.77 -4.49 -5.67
N ILE A 81 15.90 -5.50 -5.56
CA ILE A 81 16.15 -6.84 -6.10
C ILE A 81 16.30 -6.76 -7.63
N LEU A 82 15.34 -6.12 -8.31
CA LEU A 82 15.36 -6.00 -9.77
C LEU A 82 16.55 -5.22 -10.31
N LYS A 83 17.00 -4.17 -9.62
CA LYS A 83 18.25 -3.47 -9.96
C LYS A 83 19.46 -4.40 -9.83
N THR A 84 19.50 -5.19 -8.77
CA THR A 84 20.59 -6.14 -8.55
C THR A 84 20.58 -7.19 -9.65
N GLU A 85 19.42 -7.76 -9.98
CA GLU A 85 19.27 -8.68 -11.12
C GLU A 85 19.74 -8.04 -12.43
N LEU A 86 19.28 -6.82 -12.74
CA LEU A 86 19.65 -6.13 -13.98
C LEU A 86 21.15 -5.85 -14.09
N THR A 87 21.82 -5.53 -12.98
CA THR A 87 23.26 -5.23 -12.98
C THR A 87 24.15 -6.47 -12.94
N THR A 88 23.60 -7.61 -12.51
CA THR A 88 24.35 -8.87 -12.35
C THR A 88 24.10 -9.86 -13.48
N ILE A 89 23.02 -9.69 -14.24
CA ILE A 89 22.72 -10.51 -15.41
C ILE A 89 23.86 -10.40 -16.43
N LYS A 90 24.36 -11.54 -16.89
CA LYS A 90 25.46 -11.64 -17.86
C LYS A 90 25.09 -12.60 -18.98
N TYR A 91 25.51 -12.29 -20.19
CA TYR A 91 25.40 -13.22 -21.30
C TYR A 91 26.46 -14.33 -21.16
N HIS A 92 26.02 -15.56 -20.90
CA HIS A 92 26.91 -16.71 -20.72
C HIS A 92 27.09 -17.58 -21.96
N GLY A 93 26.47 -17.23 -23.10
CA GLY A 93 26.57 -18.01 -24.34
C GLY A 93 25.78 -19.32 -24.36
N SER A 94 25.33 -19.81 -23.20
CA SER A 94 24.51 -21.03 -23.07
C SER A 94 23.05 -20.84 -23.49
N ARG A 95 22.54 -19.61 -23.45
CA ARG A 95 21.20 -19.21 -23.91
C ARG A 95 21.27 -18.38 -25.20
N GLY A 96 20.17 -18.35 -25.94
CA GLY A 96 20.06 -17.53 -27.15
C GLY A 96 20.21 -16.04 -26.83
N ARG A 97 20.82 -15.27 -27.75
CA ARG A 97 20.93 -13.80 -27.61
C ARG A 97 19.56 -13.13 -27.40
N GLN A 98 18.54 -13.60 -28.13
CA GLN A 98 17.17 -13.09 -28.00
C GLN A 98 16.58 -13.33 -26.61
N GLU A 99 16.82 -14.51 -26.02
CA GLU A 99 16.32 -14.85 -24.68
C GLU A 99 16.94 -13.93 -23.62
N HIS A 100 18.25 -13.66 -23.72
CA HIS A 100 18.94 -12.74 -22.83
C HIS A 100 18.39 -11.31 -22.92
N ILE A 101 18.14 -10.81 -24.13
CA ILE A 101 17.57 -9.47 -24.36
C ILE A 101 16.15 -9.40 -23.78
N ILE A 102 15.32 -10.43 -24.00
CA ILE A 102 13.95 -10.47 -23.46
C ILE A 102 13.98 -10.44 -21.92
N GLU A 103 14.92 -11.15 -21.29
CA GLU A 103 15.08 -11.16 -19.83
C GLU A 103 15.43 -9.76 -19.30
N MET A 104 16.39 -9.07 -19.93
CA MET A 104 16.75 -7.69 -19.56
C MET A 104 15.59 -6.71 -19.75
N ILE A 105 14.87 -6.80 -20.88
CA ILE A 105 13.69 -5.96 -21.16
C ILE A 105 12.58 -6.20 -20.12
N ASN A 106 12.36 -7.45 -19.72
CA ASN A 106 11.37 -7.78 -18.71
C ASN A 106 11.70 -7.15 -17.35
N ILE A 107 12.96 -7.26 -16.90
CA ILE A 107 13.40 -6.62 -15.65
C ILE A 107 13.25 -5.09 -15.72
N ALA A 108 13.67 -4.48 -16.84
CA ALA A 108 13.54 -3.04 -17.06
C ALA A 108 12.08 -2.58 -17.07
N THR A 109 11.18 -3.35 -17.68
CA THR A 109 9.74 -3.06 -17.72
C THR A 109 9.14 -3.11 -16.32
N ARG A 110 9.50 -4.13 -15.52
CA ARG A 110 9.06 -4.24 -14.12
C ARG A 110 9.58 -3.06 -13.28
N LEU A 111 10.81 -2.62 -13.49
CA LEU A 111 11.34 -1.40 -12.84
C LEU A 111 10.53 -0.16 -13.24
N LYS A 112 10.16 0.00 -14.52
CA LYS A 112 9.29 1.10 -14.97
C LYS A 112 7.92 1.08 -14.30
N THR A 113 7.33 -0.10 -14.05
CA THR A 113 6.06 -0.20 -13.32
C THR A 113 6.16 0.24 -11.85
N LEU A 114 7.36 0.26 -11.28
CA LEU A 114 7.65 0.78 -9.94
C LEU A 114 8.12 2.24 -9.98
N GLU A 115 7.80 2.97 -11.05
CA GLU A 115 8.18 4.38 -11.27
C GLU A 115 9.71 4.62 -11.28
N MET A 116 10.50 3.58 -11.54
CA MET A 116 11.95 3.69 -11.63
C MET A 116 12.40 4.00 -13.05
N MET A 117 13.22 5.04 -13.21
CA MET A 117 13.86 5.33 -14.50
C MET A 117 14.96 4.31 -14.80
N VAL A 118 14.86 3.67 -15.97
CA VAL A 118 15.88 2.78 -16.54
C VAL A 118 16.26 3.35 -17.90
N TYR A 119 17.53 3.71 -18.09
CA TYR A 119 18.03 4.21 -19.36
C TYR A 119 18.34 3.05 -20.30
N ASP A 120 18.01 3.19 -21.58
CA ASP A 120 18.23 2.13 -22.59
C ASP A 120 19.72 1.76 -22.75
N SER A 121 20.62 2.66 -22.36
CA SER A 121 22.07 2.39 -22.29
C SER A 121 22.45 1.25 -21.34
N PHE A 122 21.54 0.85 -20.43
CA PHE A 122 21.74 -0.29 -19.53
C PHE A 122 21.17 -1.62 -20.09
N LEU A 123 20.54 -1.61 -21.27
CA LEU A 123 19.83 -2.76 -21.86
C LEU A 123 20.56 -3.38 -23.06
N VAL A 124 21.85 -3.09 -23.21
CA VAL A 124 22.71 -3.40 -24.38
C VAL A 124 23.49 -4.70 -24.19
#